data_AF-A0A852MJA1-F1
#
_entry.id   AF-A0A852MJA1-F1
#
_cell.length_a   1.000
_cell.length_b   1.000
_cell.length_c   1.000
_cell.angle_alpha   90.00
_cell.angle_beta   90.00
_cell.angle_gamma   90.00
#
_symmetry.space_group_name_H-M   'P 1'
#
loop_
_entity.id
_entity.type
_entity.pdbx_description
1 polymer ?
#
loop_
_entity_poly.entity_id
_entity_poly.type
_entity_poly.pdbx_seq_one_letter_code
_entity_poly.pdbx_strand_id
1 'polypeptide(L)'
;ASILGNIEKLHLLGPGRCYVEFGAGRGKLSHWVDVALQNAENVQFLLVERATTRFKVDGKHKKTNSVFERLQVDIQHLCLKKVPILEKKKLPVVGIGKHLCGAATDLALRCLVESYTACSDGGNEEPEPKRCRTDLTEVAPNSAVDNESNKEDCKPVAGIVIALCCHHKCDWTHYVGREFFKSVGLGQVEFNYFQRMSSWATCGMRETTAKASASEESEDQTNKTEEHEQMLNKTECGSDTSPGMLTAEDRKEIGCLCKRLIDHGRIEYLEQRGYRAALQRYTESAVSLENVLLTAVPSPALIPEPTT
;
A
#
# COMPACT_ATOMS: atom_id res chain seq x y z
N ALA A 1 -0.30 -18.14 -8.99
CA ALA A 1 0.34 -18.15 -7.65
C ALA A 1 -0.36 -17.11 -6.78
N SER A 2 -0.63 -17.38 -5.50
CA SER A 2 -1.38 -16.49 -4.59
C SER A 2 -0.50 -15.37 -3.97
N ILE A 3 -1.09 -14.44 -3.20
CA ILE A 3 -0.29 -13.46 -2.41
C ILE A 3 0.67 -14.20 -1.48
N LEU A 4 0.15 -15.17 -0.71
CA LEU A 4 0.93 -15.99 0.23
C LEU A 4 2.08 -16.73 -0.48
N GLY A 5 1.82 -17.33 -1.64
CA GLY A 5 2.85 -17.99 -2.46
C GLY A 5 3.86 -17.04 -3.12
N ASN A 6 3.63 -15.72 -3.09
CA ASN A 6 4.66 -14.73 -3.44
C ASN A 6 5.50 -14.35 -2.19
N ILE A 7 4.89 -14.24 -1.00
CA ILE A 7 5.62 -14.06 0.28
C ILE A 7 6.58 -15.25 0.51
N GLU A 8 6.12 -16.47 0.22
CA GLU A 8 6.92 -17.70 0.26
C GLU A 8 8.11 -17.68 -0.72
N LYS A 9 7.85 -17.37 -2.00
CA LYS A 9 8.89 -17.27 -3.06
C LYS A 9 9.96 -16.20 -2.81
N LEU A 10 9.65 -15.19 -2.01
CA LEU A 10 10.59 -14.14 -1.59
C LEU A 10 11.35 -14.51 -0.30
N HIS A 11 11.14 -15.73 0.23
CA HIS A 11 11.67 -16.21 1.50
C HIS A 11 11.28 -15.32 2.72
N LEU A 12 10.15 -14.63 2.59
CA LEU A 12 9.61 -13.74 3.62
C LEU A 12 8.72 -14.47 4.64
N LEU A 13 8.24 -15.68 4.33
CA LEU A 13 7.64 -16.57 5.33
C LEU A 13 8.76 -17.20 6.18
N GLY A 14 8.74 -16.95 7.48
CA GLY A 14 9.64 -17.57 8.45
C GLY A 14 9.37 -17.17 9.90
N PRO A 15 10.04 -17.84 10.86
CA PRO A 15 10.01 -17.49 12.29
C PRO A 15 10.73 -16.16 12.57
N GLY A 16 10.52 -15.59 13.74
CA GLY A 16 11.24 -14.39 14.20
C GLY A 16 11.01 -13.14 13.36
N ARG A 17 9.84 -13.02 12.71
CA ARG A 17 9.44 -11.88 11.85
C ARG A 17 8.19 -11.18 12.39
N CYS A 18 8.05 -9.89 12.11
CA CYS A 18 6.80 -9.15 12.33
C CYS A 18 6.14 -8.79 10.99
N TYR A 19 4.90 -9.23 10.77
CA TYR A 19 4.12 -8.90 9.58
C TYR A 19 3.18 -7.72 9.88
N VAL A 20 3.29 -6.64 9.13
CA VAL A 20 2.46 -5.44 9.30
C VAL A 20 1.41 -5.40 8.18
N GLU A 21 0.14 -5.71 8.49
CA GLU A 21 -0.96 -5.69 7.53
C GLU A 21 -1.58 -4.29 7.47
N PHE A 22 -1.30 -3.54 6.40
CA PHE A 22 -1.87 -2.22 6.14
C PHE A 22 -3.24 -2.34 5.47
N GLY A 23 -4.24 -1.61 6.00
CA GLY A 23 -5.63 -1.71 5.55
C GLY A 23 -6.25 -3.06 5.90
N ALA A 24 -5.92 -3.61 7.07
CA ALA A 24 -6.20 -5.00 7.42
C ALA A 24 -7.70 -5.34 7.45
N GLY A 25 -8.57 -4.38 7.77
CA GLY A 25 -10.01 -4.58 7.95
C GLY A 25 -10.32 -5.82 8.79
N ARG A 26 -10.87 -6.84 8.14
CA ARG A 26 -11.21 -8.15 8.74
C ARG A 26 -10.01 -9.08 9.01
N GLY A 27 -8.76 -8.60 8.99
CA GLY A 27 -7.53 -9.32 9.38
C GLY A 27 -7.24 -10.59 8.58
N LYS A 28 -7.72 -10.67 7.34
CA LYS A 28 -7.73 -11.93 6.58
C LYS A 28 -6.35 -12.30 6.04
N LEU A 29 -5.46 -11.35 5.73
CA LEU A 29 -4.15 -11.71 5.17
C LEU A 29 -3.24 -12.24 6.29
N SER A 30 -3.16 -11.55 7.42
CA SER A 30 -2.42 -12.01 8.61
C SER A 30 -2.92 -13.38 9.09
N HIS A 31 -4.23 -13.63 9.07
CA HIS A 31 -4.77 -14.94 9.44
C HIS A 31 -4.27 -16.09 8.54
N TRP A 32 -4.19 -15.88 7.22
CA TRP A 32 -3.66 -16.91 6.32
C TRP A 32 -2.13 -17.07 6.42
N VAL A 33 -1.41 -15.98 6.75
CA VAL A 33 0.04 -16.05 7.03
C VAL A 33 0.29 -16.81 8.34
N ASP A 34 -0.50 -16.61 9.40
CA ASP A 34 -0.43 -17.39 10.65
C ASP A 34 -0.78 -18.88 10.48
N VAL A 35 -1.70 -19.20 9.57
CA VAL A 35 -2.01 -20.61 9.21
C VAL A 35 -0.82 -21.24 8.48
N ALA A 36 -0.16 -20.52 7.57
CA ALA A 36 1.05 -20.99 6.89
C ALA A 36 2.25 -21.14 7.86
N LEU A 37 2.34 -20.25 8.85
CA LEU A 37 3.39 -20.21 9.86
C LEU A 37 3.04 -20.99 11.14
N GLN A 38 2.11 -21.95 11.08
CA GLN A 38 1.61 -22.67 12.26
C GLN A 38 2.68 -23.39 13.11
N ASN A 39 3.84 -23.72 12.51
CA ASN A 39 4.98 -24.36 13.17
C ASN A 39 6.15 -23.38 13.43
N ALA A 40 6.00 -22.09 13.14
CA ALA A 40 7.05 -21.09 13.29
C ALA A 40 6.95 -20.39 14.66
N GLU A 41 8.10 -20.12 15.28
CA GLU A 41 8.18 -19.46 16.58
C GLU A 41 8.45 -17.96 16.46
N ASN A 42 8.13 -17.23 17.54
CA ASN A 42 8.39 -15.80 17.70
C ASN A 42 7.85 -14.94 16.53
N VAL A 43 6.64 -15.26 16.05
CA VAL A 43 5.97 -14.48 15.00
C VAL A 43 5.12 -13.38 15.61
N GLN A 44 5.11 -12.20 14.99
CA GLN A 44 4.24 -11.08 15.36
C GLN A 44 3.40 -10.61 14.17
N PHE A 45 2.18 -10.15 14.44
CA PHE A 45 1.26 -9.56 13.48
C PHE A 45 0.77 -8.21 14.00
N LEU A 46 0.96 -7.16 13.21
CA LEU A 46 0.49 -5.80 13.51
C LEU A 46 -0.53 -5.39 12.45
N LEU A 47 -1.80 -5.33 12.83
CA LEU A 47 -2.90 -5.03 11.92
C LEU A 47 -3.24 -3.54 12.00
N VAL A 48 -2.95 -2.80 10.93
CA VAL A 48 -3.19 -1.35 10.82
C VAL A 48 -4.49 -1.13 10.06
N GLU A 49 -5.45 -0.47 10.70
CA GLU A 49 -6.77 -0.19 10.12
C GLU A 49 -7.32 1.14 10.67
N ARG A 50 -8.08 1.89 9.88
CA ARG A 50 -8.72 3.15 10.30
C ARG A 50 -10.12 2.92 10.85
N ALA A 51 -10.84 1.92 10.34
CA ALA A 51 -12.26 1.68 10.64
C ALA A 51 -12.52 0.65 11.75
N THR A 52 -13.55 0.91 12.56
CA THR A 52 -14.03 0.09 13.69
C THR A 52 -14.79 -1.19 13.28
N THR A 53 -14.40 -1.85 12.17
CA THR A 53 -15.17 -2.97 11.62
C THR A 53 -15.23 -4.17 12.57
N ARG A 54 -16.39 -4.80 12.75
CA ARG A 54 -16.57 -5.96 13.66
C ARG A 54 -15.59 -7.10 13.32
N PHE A 55 -14.53 -7.23 14.13
CA PHE A 55 -13.36 -8.06 13.83
C PHE A 55 -13.64 -9.58 13.93
N LYS A 56 -14.01 -10.20 12.81
CA LYS A 56 -14.53 -11.59 12.75
C LYS A 56 -13.47 -12.70 12.89
N VAL A 57 -12.18 -12.36 12.99
CA VAL A 57 -11.09 -13.36 13.11
C VAL A 57 -10.28 -13.25 14.40
N ASP A 58 -10.24 -12.09 15.05
CA ASP A 58 -9.33 -11.80 16.16
C ASP A 58 -9.54 -12.74 17.36
N GLY A 59 -10.78 -13.19 17.60
CA GLY A 59 -11.10 -14.22 18.60
C GLY A 59 -10.51 -15.61 18.31
N LYS A 60 -10.03 -15.88 17.10
CA LYS A 60 -9.32 -17.11 16.70
C LYS A 60 -7.80 -17.02 16.89
N HIS A 61 -7.24 -15.83 17.09
CA HIS A 61 -5.79 -15.61 17.19
C HIS A 61 -5.21 -15.95 18.57
N LYS A 62 -5.79 -16.96 19.23
CA LYS A 62 -5.36 -17.48 20.54
C LYS A 62 -4.44 -18.70 20.41
N LYS A 63 -3.40 -18.59 19.57
CA LYS A 63 -2.27 -19.53 19.53
C LYS A 63 -1.18 -19.05 20.51
N THR A 64 -0.35 -19.97 21.00
CA THR A 64 0.75 -19.66 21.92
C THR A 64 1.96 -19.02 21.23
N ASN A 65 2.14 -19.25 19.93
CA ASN A 65 3.43 -18.98 19.23
C ASN A 65 3.43 -17.68 18.41
N SER A 66 2.25 -17.08 18.18
CA SER A 66 2.06 -15.86 17.38
C SER A 66 1.33 -14.78 18.19
N VAL A 67 1.86 -13.55 18.16
CA VAL A 67 1.27 -12.40 18.85
C VAL A 67 0.55 -11.50 17.84
N PHE A 68 -0.72 -11.21 18.09
CA PHE A 68 -1.53 -10.30 17.27
C PHE A 68 -1.83 -9.01 18.03
N GLU A 69 -1.43 -7.88 17.44
CA GLU A 69 -1.79 -6.53 17.87
C GLU A 69 -2.52 -5.81 16.73
N ARG A 70 -3.48 -4.93 17.07
CA ARG A 70 -4.24 -4.14 16.10
C ARG A 70 -4.25 -2.69 16.51
N LEU A 71 -3.74 -1.81 15.63
CA LEU A 71 -3.74 -0.38 15.82
C LEU A 71 -4.86 0.25 15.00
N GLN A 72 -5.81 0.90 15.69
CA GLN A 72 -6.80 1.75 15.03
C GLN A 72 -6.20 3.14 14.79
N VAL A 73 -5.66 3.37 13.59
CA VAL A 73 -4.94 4.61 13.25
C VAL A 73 -4.99 4.85 11.74
N ASP A 74 -5.02 6.11 11.31
CA ASP A 74 -4.78 6.44 9.90
C ASP A 74 -3.28 6.31 9.59
N ILE A 75 -2.94 5.67 8.48
CA ILE A 75 -1.57 5.38 8.05
C ILE A 75 -0.75 6.68 7.95
N GLN A 76 -1.36 7.82 7.63
CA GLN A 76 -0.68 9.12 7.58
C GLN A 76 -0.10 9.60 8.92
N HIS A 77 -0.53 9.02 10.05
CA HIS A 77 -0.02 9.33 11.39
C HIS A 77 0.80 8.18 12.00
N LEU A 78 0.99 7.06 11.28
CA LEU A 78 1.69 5.89 11.80
C LEU A 78 3.21 6.02 11.63
N CYS A 79 3.92 6.04 12.76
CA CYS A 79 5.38 5.93 12.79
C CYS A 79 5.77 4.57 13.40
N LEU A 80 6.32 3.65 12.59
CA LEU A 80 6.61 2.28 13.04
C LEU A 80 7.66 2.24 14.17
N LYS A 81 8.63 3.17 14.17
CA LYS A 81 9.61 3.31 15.27
C LYS A 81 8.94 3.52 16.64
N LYS A 82 7.74 4.12 16.70
CA LYS A 82 7.02 4.46 17.94
C LYS A 82 5.98 3.41 18.35
N VAL A 83 5.94 2.25 17.70
CA VAL A 83 5.00 1.16 18.02
C VAL A 83 5.63 0.22 19.07
N PRO A 84 5.11 0.12 20.30
CA PRO A 84 5.80 -0.56 21.41
C PRO A 84 6.07 -2.05 21.18
N ILE A 85 5.25 -2.76 20.39
CA ILE A 85 5.47 -4.18 20.07
C ILE A 85 6.63 -4.40 19.10
N LEU A 86 6.92 -3.42 18.23
CA LEU A 86 8.07 -3.43 17.32
C LEU A 86 9.35 -3.05 18.05
N GLU A 87 9.30 -1.97 18.82
CA GLU A 87 10.42 -1.46 19.65
C GLU A 87 10.97 -2.54 20.60
N LYS A 88 10.09 -3.27 21.29
CA LYS A 88 10.47 -4.26 22.32
C LYS A 88 11.12 -5.54 21.78
N LYS A 89 10.83 -5.96 20.53
CA LYS A 89 11.41 -7.19 19.95
C LYS A 89 12.39 -6.96 18.80
N LYS A 90 12.33 -5.80 18.14
CA LYS A 90 13.14 -5.43 16.97
C LYS A 90 13.23 -6.53 15.88
N LEU A 91 12.13 -7.26 15.67
CA LEU A 91 12.06 -8.30 14.63
C LEU A 91 12.11 -7.67 13.23
N PRO A 92 12.73 -8.32 12.23
CA PRO A 92 12.64 -7.91 10.84
C PRO A 92 11.18 -7.81 10.38
N VAL A 93 10.79 -6.60 9.98
CA VAL A 93 9.43 -6.28 9.54
C VAL A 93 9.20 -6.76 8.11
N VAL A 94 8.00 -7.25 7.83
CA VAL A 94 7.49 -7.55 6.48
C VAL A 94 6.17 -6.78 6.30
N GLY A 95 6.17 -5.77 5.44
CA GLY A 95 4.98 -4.98 5.14
C GLY A 95 4.06 -5.72 4.16
N ILE A 96 2.81 -5.96 4.54
CA ILE A 96 1.83 -6.67 3.69
C ILE A 96 0.54 -5.88 3.54
N GLY A 97 -0.18 -6.09 2.45
CA GLY A 97 -1.50 -5.46 2.25
C GLY A 97 -2.31 -6.12 1.14
N LYS A 98 -3.63 -6.19 1.31
CA LYS A 98 -4.55 -6.68 0.27
C LYS A 98 -5.61 -5.63 -0.05
N HIS A 99 -5.63 -5.18 -1.30
CA HIS A 99 -6.47 -4.06 -1.74
C HIS A 99 -6.25 -2.80 -0.89
N LEU A 100 -4.98 -2.51 -0.62
CA LEU A 100 -4.59 -1.21 -0.10
C LEU A 100 -4.72 -0.23 -1.27
N CYS A 101 -5.72 0.64 -1.21
CA CYS A 101 -6.23 1.33 -2.39
C CYS A 101 -6.02 2.84 -2.30
N GLY A 102 -5.62 3.44 -3.43
CA GLY A 102 -5.32 4.86 -3.52
C GLY A 102 -4.12 5.27 -2.69
N ALA A 103 -4.14 6.52 -2.20
CA ALA A 103 -3.07 7.13 -1.41
C ALA A 103 -2.63 6.31 -0.18
N ALA A 104 -3.47 5.41 0.34
CA ALA A 104 -3.13 4.51 1.45
C ALA A 104 -1.92 3.61 1.14
N THR A 105 -1.72 3.22 -0.13
CA THR A 105 -0.54 2.45 -0.55
C THR A 105 0.71 3.32 -0.50
N ASP A 106 0.64 4.51 -1.05
CA ASP A 106 1.77 5.42 -1.13
C ASP A 106 2.16 5.97 0.26
N LEU A 107 1.20 6.13 1.16
CA LEU A 107 1.40 6.36 2.59
C LEU A 107 2.07 5.16 3.30
N ALA A 108 1.65 3.93 3.00
CA ALA A 108 2.25 2.73 3.60
C ALA A 108 3.69 2.47 3.10
N LEU A 109 3.98 2.74 1.82
CA LEU A 109 5.35 2.66 1.28
C LEU A 109 6.28 3.66 1.98
N ARG A 110 5.83 4.90 2.19
CA ARG A 110 6.56 5.90 3.00
C ARG A 110 6.74 5.44 4.44
N CYS A 111 5.64 5.05 5.11
CA CYS A 111 5.65 4.52 6.47
C CYS A 111 6.64 3.35 6.65
N LEU A 112 6.73 2.43 5.68
CA LEU A 112 7.63 1.28 5.70
C LEU A 112 9.09 1.62 5.42
N VAL A 113 9.40 2.62 4.59
CA VAL A 113 10.80 2.87 4.19
C VAL A 113 11.40 4.05 4.96
N GLU A 114 10.68 5.16 5.11
CA GLU A 114 11.15 6.36 5.82
C GLU A 114 11.34 6.09 7.32
N SER A 115 10.55 5.17 7.90
CA SER A 115 10.77 4.67 9.28
C SER A 115 12.10 3.92 9.47
N TYR A 116 12.86 3.62 8.42
CA TYR A 116 14.12 2.85 8.49
C TYR A 116 15.29 3.55 7.77
N THR A 117 15.06 4.39 6.76
CA THR A 117 16.14 5.23 6.16
C THR A 117 16.55 6.41 7.04
N ALA A 118 15.68 6.85 7.97
CA ALA A 118 15.93 7.96 8.91
C ALA A 118 16.92 7.62 10.04
N CYS A 119 18.03 6.95 9.70
CA CYS A 119 19.28 6.87 10.48
C CYS A 119 20.50 7.31 9.64
N SER A 120 20.32 7.60 8.34
CA SER A 120 21.40 7.95 7.40
C SER A 120 21.35 9.40 6.88
N ASP A 121 20.29 10.15 7.17
CA ASP A 121 20.11 11.53 6.68
C ASP A 121 19.66 12.46 7.82
N GLY A 122 20.25 13.65 7.86
CA GLY A 122 20.11 14.65 8.92
C GLY A 122 19.13 15.79 8.58
N GLY A 123 18.25 15.58 7.59
CA GLY A 123 17.29 16.57 7.12
C GLY A 123 16.16 16.88 8.11
N ASN A 124 16.32 17.96 8.89
CA ASN A 124 15.24 18.57 9.67
C ASN A 124 14.26 19.31 8.73
N GLU A 125 13.27 18.61 8.17
CA GLU A 125 12.04 19.25 7.66
C GLU A 125 10.91 19.08 8.68
N GLU A 126 10.86 20.00 9.64
CA GLU A 126 9.73 20.13 10.57
C GLU A 126 8.53 20.80 9.85
N PRO A 127 7.30 20.27 9.94
CA PRO A 127 6.14 20.88 9.28
C PRO A 127 5.81 22.24 9.89
N GLU A 128 5.55 23.26 9.06
CA GLU A 128 5.34 24.65 9.50
C GLU A 128 4.35 24.77 10.69
N PRO A 129 4.75 25.40 11.80
CA PRO A 129 3.86 25.63 12.93
C PRO A 129 2.76 26.63 12.54
N LYS A 130 1.51 26.25 12.78
CA LYS A 130 0.35 27.12 12.54
C LYS A 130 0.50 28.43 13.33
N ARG A 131 0.38 29.56 12.63
CA ARG A 131 0.45 30.93 13.20
C ARG A 131 -0.33 31.04 14.52
N CYS A 132 0.39 31.26 15.62
CA CYS A 132 -0.17 31.84 16.84
C CYS A 132 0.20 33.35 16.88
N ARG A 133 -0.55 34.13 17.67
CA ARG A 133 -0.30 35.58 17.84
C ARG A 133 0.73 35.83 18.95
N THR A 134 1.37 37.00 18.88
CA THR A 134 2.23 37.62 19.91
C THR A 134 1.54 37.63 21.28
N ASP A 135 2.24 37.49 22.42
CA ASP A 135 3.05 38.57 23.00
C ASP A 135 4.21 38.11 23.94
N LEU A 136 5.32 38.86 23.82
CA LEU A 136 6.32 39.31 24.82
C LEU A 136 6.92 38.39 25.93
N THR A 137 8.24 38.20 25.80
CA THR A 137 9.32 38.26 26.84
C THR A 137 9.30 37.38 28.09
N GLU A 138 10.35 36.54 28.26
CA GLU A 138 11.50 36.86 29.13
C GLU A 138 12.72 35.93 28.84
N VAL A 139 13.83 36.03 29.61
CA VAL A 139 15.19 35.59 29.20
C VAL A 139 15.82 34.53 30.13
N ALA A 140 16.34 33.45 29.52
CA ALA A 140 17.50 32.57 29.84
C ALA A 140 18.01 32.41 31.31
N PRO A 141 18.45 31.20 31.73
CA PRO A 141 19.74 30.70 31.23
C PRO A 141 19.86 29.17 30.96
N ASN A 142 20.99 28.81 30.35
CA ASN A 142 21.33 27.48 29.86
C ASN A 142 21.49 26.40 30.95
N SER A 143 21.09 25.18 30.62
CA SER A 143 21.78 23.96 31.07
C SER A 143 21.93 22.99 29.90
N ALA A 144 23.15 22.83 29.39
CA ALA A 144 23.45 21.80 28.40
C ALA A 144 23.53 20.44 29.11
N VAL A 145 22.83 19.45 28.56
CA VAL A 145 23.01 18.03 28.91
C VAL A 145 23.05 17.27 27.60
N ASP A 146 24.25 16.87 27.20
CA ASP A 146 24.46 16.03 26.02
C ASP A 146 23.79 14.67 26.24
N ASN A 147 22.76 14.39 25.44
CA ASN A 147 22.33 13.02 25.20
C ASN A 147 22.91 12.60 23.86
N GLU A 148 24.08 11.94 23.89
CA GLU A 148 24.64 11.29 22.71
C GLU A 148 23.60 10.33 22.11
N SER A 149 23.12 10.67 20.92
CA SER A 149 22.13 9.86 20.22
C SER A 149 22.80 8.59 19.69
N ASN A 150 22.71 7.52 20.48
CA ASN A 150 23.05 6.16 20.04
C ASN A 150 22.48 5.94 18.64
N LYS A 151 23.34 5.74 17.65
CA LYS A 151 22.96 5.44 16.27
C LYS A 151 22.35 4.05 16.23
N GLU A 152 21.03 3.97 16.45
CA GLU A 152 20.30 2.71 16.36
C GLU A 152 20.42 2.14 14.94
N ASP A 153 21.03 0.96 14.85
CA ASP A 153 21.28 0.20 13.62
C ASP A 153 19.95 -0.29 13.00
N CYS A 154 19.27 0.61 12.30
CA CYS A 154 17.89 0.47 11.87
C CYS A 154 17.80 -0.34 10.57
N LYS A 155 17.88 -1.67 10.72
CA LYS A 155 17.87 -2.63 9.61
C LYS A 155 16.64 -2.45 8.72
N PRO A 156 16.79 -2.44 7.37
CA PRO A 156 15.68 -2.20 6.46
C PRO A 156 14.57 -3.26 6.60
N VAL A 157 13.36 -2.90 6.21
CA VAL A 157 12.21 -3.81 6.14
C VAL A 157 12.59 -5.01 5.27
N ALA A 158 12.43 -6.22 5.80
CA ALA A 158 12.91 -7.44 5.14
C ALA A 158 12.15 -7.75 3.84
N GLY A 159 10.93 -7.24 3.69
CA GLY A 159 10.22 -7.22 2.41
C GLY A 159 8.87 -6.51 2.47
N ILE A 160 8.36 -6.13 1.29
CA ILE A 160 7.09 -5.44 1.09
C ILE A 160 6.29 -6.23 0.06
N VAL A 161 5.01 -6.55 0.35
CA VAL A 161 4.13 -7.36 -0.50
C VAL A 161 2.69 -6.81 -0.45
N ILE A 162 2.36 -5.89 -1.36
CA ILE A 162 1.10 -5.13 -1.37
C ILE A 162 0.32 -5.38 -2.66
N ALA A 163 -0.93 -5.85 -2.56
CA ALA A 163 -1.82 -6.08 -3.69
C ALA A 163 -2.50 -4.78 -4.12
N LEU A 164 -2.22 -4.37 -5.37
CA LEU A 164 -2.58 -3.09 -5.96
C LEU A 164 -4.01 -3.14 -6.56
N CYS A 165 -4.70 -1.99 -6.61
CA CYS A 165 -6.13 -1.93 -6.92
C CYS A 165 -6.59 -0.57 -7.50
N CYS A 166 -7.18 0.29 -6.68
CA CYS A 166 -7.84 1.52 -7.13
C CYS A 166 -6.81 2.63 -7.37
N HIS A 167 -6.09 2.56 -8.49
CA HIS A 167 -5.25 3.65 -8.99
C HIS A 167 -6.04 4.95 -9.19
N HIS A 168 -7.33 4.84 -9.53
CA HIS A 168 -8.28 5.95 -9.57
C HIS A 168 -8.53 6.65 -8.21
N LYS A 169 -7.97 6.15 -7.09
CA LYS A 169 -8.01 6.81 -5.76
C LYS A 169 -6.62 7.26 -5.28
N CYS A 170 -5.60 7.21 -6.13
CA CYS A 170 -4.28 7.74 -5.80
C CYS A 170 -4.34 9.27 -5.76
N ASP A 171 -3.66 9.86 -4.78
CA ASP A 171 -3.55 11.32 -4.62
C ASP A 171 -2.09 11.74 -4.77
N TRP A 172 -1.83 12.74 -5.60
CA TRP A 172 -0.49 13.22 -5.91
C TRP A 172 0.27 13.77 -4.70
N THR A 173 -0.43 14.41 -3.76
CA THR A 173 0.15 14.93 -2.51
C THR A 173 0.83 13.81 -1.70
N HIS A 174 0.36 12.57 -1.88
CA HIS A 174 0.82 11.40 -1.14
C HIS A 174 1.58 10.39 -1.99
N TYR A 175 1.47 10.47 -3.32
CA TYR A 175 2.12 9.61 -4.30
C TYR A 175 3.65 9.65 -4.18
N VAL A 176 4.25 8.46 -4.19
CA VAL A 176 5.70 8.29 -4.01
C VAL A 176 6.50 8.51 -5.29
N GLY A 177 5.93 8.16 -6.45
CA GLY A 177 6.61 8.24 -7.76
C GLY A 177 6.63 9.62 -8.40
N ARG A 178 6.56 10.70 -7.62
CA ARG A 178 6.53 12.09 -8.14
C ARG A 178 7.80 12.47 -8.89
N GLU A 179 8.96 12.01 -8.42
CA GLU A 179 10.24 12.32 -9.08
C GLU A 179 10.42 11.53 -10.38
N PHE A 180 9.92 10.28 -10.45
CA PHE A 180 9.81 9.54 -11.71
C PHE A 180 8.93 10.29 -12.72
N PHE A 181 7.73 10.76 -12.30
CA PHE A 181 6.85 11.52 -13.20
C PHE A 181 7.56 12.77 -13.74
N LYS A 182 8.20 13.56 -12.87
CA LYS A 182 9.00 14.73 -13.28
C LYS A 182 10.14 14.35 -14.24
N SER A 183 10.85 13.25 -14.02
CA SER A 183 12.01 12.86 -14.84
C SER A 183 11.63 12.47 -16.27
N VAL A 184 10.40 11.97 -16.49
CA VAL A 184 9.81 11.74 -17.81
C VAL A 184 8.96 12.92 -18.34
N GLY A 185 9.05 14.10 -17.71
CA GLY A 185 8.38 15.33 -18.15
C GLY A 185 6.88 15.42 -17.83
N LEU A 186 6.37 14.58 -16.92
CA LEU A 186 4.97 14.54 -16.49
C LEU A 186 4.77 15.26 -15.15
N GLY A 187 3.70 16.05 -15.04
CA GLY A 187 3.33 16.75 -13.83
C GLY A 187 2.05 16.21 -13.18
N GLN A 188 1.50 17.03 -12.28
CA GLN A 188 0.25 16.75 -11.57
C GLN A 188 -0.97 16.73 -12.52
N VAL A 189 -0.97 17.54 -13.58
CA VAL A 189 -2.08 17.58 -14.54
C VAL A 189 -2.19 16.24 -15.27
N GLU A 190 -1.04 15.73 -15.73
CA GLU A 190 -0.92 14.47 -16.45
C GLU A 190 -1.18 13.28 -15.52
N PHE A 191 -0.66 13.31 -14.28
CA PHE A 191 -0.97 12.31 -13.26
C PHE A 191 -2.48 12.17 -13.04
N ASN A 192 -3.22 13.27 -12.92
CA ASN A 192 -4.68 13.24 -12.76
C ASN A 192 -5.39 12.62 -13.98
N TYR A 193 -4.88 12.81 -15.20
CA TYR A 193 -5.41 12.13 -16.38
C TYR A 193 -5.17 10.62 -16.32
N PHE A 194 -3.93 10.17 -16.04
CA PHE A 194 -3.64 8.74 -15.91
C PHE A 194 -4.38 8.08 -14.73
N GLN A 195 -4.51 8.77 -13.60
CA GLN A 195 -5.28 8.37 -12.43
C GLN A 195 -6.76 8.14 -12.82
N ARG A 196 -7.39 9.06 -13.55
CA ARG A 196 -8.77 8.87 -14.05
C ARG A 196 -8.87 7.72 -15.07
N MET A 197 -8.00 7.70 -16.08
CA MET A 197 -8.00 6.67 -17.14
C MET A 197 -7.70 5.25 -16.62
N SER A 198 -6.98 5.11 -15.50
CA SER A 198 -6.70 3.82 -14.86
C SER A 198 -7.96 3.01 -14.49
N SER A 199 -9.12 3.68 -14.34
CA SER A 199 -10.41 3.02 -14.12
C SER A 199 -10.86 2.15 -15.30
N TRP A 200 -10.50 2.52 -16.54
CA TRP A 200 -10.95 1.84 -17.75
C TRP A 200 -10.47 0.40 -17.85
N ALA A 201 -9.36 0.05 -17.17
CA ALA A 201 -8.85 -1.31 -17.04
C ALA A 201 -9.88 -2.32 -16.50
N THR A 202 -10.89 -1.86 -15.75
CA THR A 202 -11.87 -2.73 -15.09
C THR A 202 -13.34 -2.46 -15.44
N CYS A 203 -13.64 -1.42 -16.23
CA CYS A 203 -15.01 -1.06 -16.60
C CYS A 203 -15.78 -2.18 -17.33
N GLY A 204 -15.10 -2.95 -18.19
CA GLY A 204 -15.75 -3.90 -19.13
C GLY A 204 -16.34 -5.18 -18.53
N MET A 205 -16.23 -5.46 -17.23
CA MET A 205 -16.72 -6.74 -16.67
C MET A 205 -18.21 -6.78 -16.30
N ARG A 206 -18.96 -5.69 -16.42
CA ARG A 206 -20.40 -5.69 -16.07
C ARG A 206 -21.25 -6.56 -17.00
N GLU A 207 -20.85 -6.70 -18.27
CA GLU A 207 -21.62 -7.42 -19.30
C GLU A 207 -21.55 -8.94 -19.15
N THR A 208 -20.46 -9.49 -18.62
CA THR A 208 -20.32 -10.94 -18.39
C THR A 208 -21.07 -11.39 -17.13
N THR A 209 -21.11 -10.59 -16.06
CA THR A 209 -21.89 -10.94 -14.86
C THR A 209 -23.39 -10.89 -15.11
N ALA A 210 -23.89 -9.91 -15.86
CA ALA A 210 -25.33 -9.78 -16.16
C ALA A 210 -25.93 -10.99 -16.91
N LYS A 211 -25.12 -11.68 -17.72
CA LYS A 211 -25.52 -12.93 -18.41
C LYS A 211 -25.48 -14.18 -17.52
N ALA A 212 -24.83 -14.11 -16.35
CA ALA A 212 -24.72 -15.21 -15.39
C ALA A 212 -25.75 -15.12 -14.25
N SER A 213 -26.36 -13.94 -14.02
CA SER A 213 -27.34 -13.69 -12.96
C SER A 213 -28.79 -13.64 -13.47
N ALA A 214 -29.08 -14.21 -14.64
CA ALA A 214 -30.42 -14.21 -15.24
C ALA A 214 -31.30 -15.39 -14.77
N SER A 215 -30.90 -16.09 -13.70
CA SER A 215 -31.58 -17.27 -13.19
C SER A 215 -31.44 -17.40 -11.67
N GLU A 216 -32.02 -16.46 -10.92
CA GLU A 216 -32.50 -16.63 -9.53
C GLU A 216 -33.14 -15.30 -9.06
N GLU A 217 -34.47 -15.22 -9.09
CA GLU A 217 -35.22 -14.11 -8.47
C GLU A 217 -35.74 -14.54 -7.09
N SER A 218 -35.50 -13.74 -6.06
CA SER A 218 -36.49 -13.47 -5.00
C SER A 218 -36.15 -12.20 -4.23
N GLU A 219 -37.21 -11.51 -3.86
CA GLU A 219 -37.27 -10.14 -3.34
C GLU A 219 -36.60 -9.95 -1.96
N ASP A 220 -36.01 -8.76 -1.75
CA ASP A 220 -36.51 -7.85 -0.72
C ASP A 220 -36.19 -6.40 -1.10
N GLN A 221 -37.03 -5.44 -0.69
CA GLN A 221 -36.84 -4.00 -0.92
C GLN A 221 -36.71 -3.24 0.39
N THR A 222 -35.72 -2.34 0.49
CA THR A 222 -35.86 -1.16 1.37
C THR A 222 -34.99 0.01 0.91
N ASN A 223 -35.61 1.18 0.75
CA ASN A 223 -34.96 2.38 0.19
C ASN A 223 -34.23 3.23 1.24
N LYS A 224 -33.06 3.77 0.84
CA LYS A 224 -32.59 5.16 1.01
C LYS A 224 -31.31 5.35 0.16
N THR A 225 -31.21 6.31 -0.77
CA THR A 225 -31.17 7.78 -0.56
C THR A 225 -29.89 8.13 0.23
N GLU A 226 -28.82 8.71 -0.33
CA GLU A 226 -28.60 9.42 -1.61
C GLU A 226 -27.07 9.35 -1.98
N GLU A 227 -26.44 9.96 -3.01
CA GLU A 227 -26.78 11.11 -3.87
C GLU A 227 -26.07 11.09 -5.27
N HIS A 228 -25.43 12.19 -5.71
CA HIS A 228 -24.84 12.49 -7.04
C HIS A 228 -23.59 11.68 -7.50
N GLU A 229 -23.71 10.95 -8.62
CA GLU A 229 -22.65 10.89 -9.68
C GLU A 229 -23.22 10.53 -11.09
N GLN A 230 -24.53 10.61 -11.31
CA GLN A 230 -25.20 10.17 -12.55
C GLN A 230 -25.53 11.32 -13.52
N MET A 231 -24.55 11.84 -14.28
CA MET A 231 -24.88 12.75 -15.40
C MET A 231 -23.97 12.73 -16.66
N LEU A 232 -23.09 11.74 -16.83
CA LEU A 232 -22.23 11.62 -18.04
C LEU A 232 -22.08 10.21 -18.65
N ASN A 233 -22.80 9.20 -18.16
CA ASN A 233 -22.67 7.80 -18.64
C ASN A 233 -24.03 7.20 -19.09
N LYS A 234 -24.74 7.91 -19.98
CA LYS A 234 -25.94 7.37 -20.65
C LYS A 234 -26.01 7.78 -22.13
N THR A 235 -24.97 7.44 -22.86
CA THR A 235 -25.02 7.27 -24.32
C THR A 235 -24.93 5.77 -24.60
N GLU A 236 -25.71 5.27 -25.54
CA GLU A 236 -26.03 3.86 -25.66
C GLU A 236 -24.91 3.01 -26.27
N CYS A 237 -24.86 1.73 -25.92
CA CYS A 237 -24.13 0.71 -26.70
C CYS A 237 -24.95 0.35 -27.96
N GLY A 238 -25.23 1.36 -28.78
CA GLY A 238 -25.73 1.23 -30.15
C GLY A 238 -24.57 1.06 -31.12
N SER A 239 -24.77 0.30 -32.19
CA SER A 239 -23.73 -0.03 -33.16
C SER A 239 -23.46 1.11 -34.16
N ASP A 240 -22.76 2.16 -33.72
CA ASP A 240 -22.26 3.24 -34.58
C ASP A 240 -20.80 3.61 -34.23
N THR A 241 -19.85 2.99 -34.92
CA THR A 241 -18.42 3.34 -34.85
C THR A 241 -18.14 4.65 -35.60
N SER A 242 -18.52 5.77 -34.98
CA SER A 242 -18.07 7.10 -35.40
C SER A 242 -16.53 7.15 -35.48
N PRO A 243 -15.93 7.58 -36.62
CA PRO A 243 -14.49 7.53 -36.82
C PRO A 243 -13.79 8.52 -35.87
N GLY A 244 -13.13 7.96 -34.85
CA GLY A 244 -12.39 8.71 -33.83
C GLY A 244 -12.69 8.30 -32.38
N MET A 245 -13.75 7.52 -32.12
CA MET A 245 -14.04 7.06 -30.75
C MET A 245 -13.33 5.73 -30.41
N LEU A 246 -12.51 5.75 -29.36
CA LEU A 246 -11.82 4.57 -28.82
C LEU A 246 -12.79 3.45 -28.43
N THR A 247 -12.46 2.21 -28.79
CA THR A 247 -13.22 0.99 -28.46
C THR A 247 -13.16 0.64 -26.97
N ALA A 248 -13.94 -0.34 -26.52
CA ALA A 248 -13.86 -0.84 -25.15
C ALA A 248 -12.50 -1.50 -24.87
N GLU A 249 -11.94 -2.17 -25.88
CA GLU A 249 -10.65 -2.82 -25.90
C GLU A 249 -9.51 -1.80 -25.76
N ASP A 250 -9.51 -0.75 -26.58
CA ASP A 250 -8.51 0.34 -26.52
C ASP A 250 -8.52 1.02 -25.14
N ARG A 251 -9.73 1.35 -24.63
CA ARG A 251 -9.89 1.99 -23.31
C ARG A 251 -9.34 1.09 -22.20
N LYS A 252 -9.59 -0.22 -22.28
CA LYS A 252 -9.08 -1.21 -21.32
C LYS A 252 -7.55 -1.32 -21.38
N GLU A 253 -6.95 -1.32 -22.57
CA GLU A 253 -5.49 -1.32 -22.72
C GLU A 253 -4.88 -0.02 -22.18
N ILE A 254 -5.41 1.14 -22.57
CA ILE A 254 -4.98 2.45 -22.06
C ILE A 254 -5.08 2.49 -20.53
N GLY A 255 -6.17 2.00 -19.95
CA GLY A 255 -6.32 1.91 -18.49
C GLY A 255 -5.27 1.01 -17.83
N CYS A 256 -4.94 -0.12 -18.44
CA CYS A 256 -3.86 -1.00 -17.98
C CYS A 256 -2.47 -0.33 -18.08
N LEU A 257 -2.21 0.43 -19.14
CA LEU A 257 -0.98 1.22 -19.29
C LEU A 257 -0.90 2.33 -18.24
N CYS A 258 -2.01 3.03 -17.97
CA CYS A 258 -2.09 4.05 -16.91
C CYS A 258 -1.76 3.49 -15.52
N LYS A 259 -2.28 2.29 -15.19
CA LYS A 259 -1.92 1.58 -13.95
C LYS A 259 -0.42 1.27 -13.89
N ARG A 260 0.14 0.69 -14.97
CA ARG A 260 1.57 0.35 -15.07
C ARG A 260 2.47 1.57 -14.92
N LEU A 261 2.09 2.74 -15.44
CA LEU A 261 2.85 3.99 -15.28
C LEU A 261 2.89 4.45 -13.82
N ILE A 262 1.74 4.44 -13.12
CA ILE A 262 1.66 4.81 -11.70
C ILE A 262 2.45 3.81 -10.83
N ASP A 263 2.39 2.52 -11.16
CA ASP A 263 3.15 1.48 -10.46
C ASP A 263 4.66 1.51 -10.76
N HIS A 264 5.09 1.96 -11.94
CA HIS A 264 6.51 2.16 -12.25
C HIS A 264 7.17 3.17 -11.29
N GLY A 265 6.50 4.30 -11.02
CA GLY A 265 7.00 5.27 -10.04
C GLY A 265 7.05 4.74 -8.60
N ARG A 266 6.31 3.68 -8.26
CA ARG A 266 6.43 2.97 -6.97
C ARG A 266 7.62 2.02 -6.94
N ILE A 267 7.93 1.36 -8.06
CA ILE A 267 9.15 0.54 -8.22
C ILE A 267 10.36 1.44 -8.06
N GLU A 268 10.45 2.52 -8.84
CA GLU A 268 11.62 3.42 -8.84
C GLU A 268 11.84 4.08 -7.47
N TYR A 269 10.78 4.53 -6.79
CA TYR A 269 10.86 5.06 -5.42
C TYR A 269 11.50 4.05 -4.43
N LEU A 270 11.20 2.75 -4.59
CA LEU A 270 11.76 1.67 -3.75
C LEU A 270 13.20 1.31 -4.15
N GLU A 271 13.52 1.32 -5.45
CA GLU A 271 14.86 1.06 -5.97
C GLU A 271 15.85 2.16 -5.57
N GLN A 272 15.43 3.43 -5.65
CA GLN A 272 16.15 4.58 -5.08
C GLN A 272 16.43 4.45 -3.57
N ARG A 273 15.71 3.58 -2.85
CA ARG A 273 15.84 3.34 -1.41
C ARG A 273 16.46 1.97 -1.09
N GLY A 274 17.15 1.36 -2.05
CA GLY A 274 17.94 0.14 -1.84
C GLY A 274 17.14 -1.15 -1.82
N TYR A 275 15.94 -1.17 -2.41
CA TYR A 275 15.15 -2.40 -2.58
C TYR A 275 15.15 -2.87 -4.03
N ARG A 276 15.24 -4.18 -4.26
CA ARG A 276 14.90 -4.77 -5.55
C ARG A 276 13.37 -4.94 -5.61
N ALA A 277 12.69 -4.03 -6.30
CA ALA A 277 11.25 -4.03 -6.45
C ALA A 277 10.80 -4.69 -7.77
N ALA A 278 9.58 -5.22 -7.81
CA ALA A 278 8.99 -5.86 -8.98
C ALA A 278 7.46 -5.94 -8.88
N LEU A 279 6.78 -5.93 -10.04
CA LEU A 279 5.36 -6.26 -10.15
C LEU A 279 5.18 -7.74 -10.47
N GLN A 280 4.44 -8.43 -9.61
CA GLN A 280 4.08 -9.85 -9.77
C GLN A 280 2.57 -10.00 -9.99
N ARG A 281 2.13 -11.16 -10.50
CA ARG A 281 0.70 -11.52 -10.55
C ARG A 281 0.34 -12.48 -9.42
N TYR A 282 -0.63 -12.08 -8.59
CA TYR A 282 -1.09 -12.88 -7.43
C TYR A 282 -2.38 -13.67 -7.68
N THR A 283 -2.99 -13.52 -8.86
CA THR A 283 -4.07 -14.39 -9.35
C THR A 283 -4.21 -14.24 -10.88
N GLU A 284 -5.02 -15.09 -11.51
CA GLU A 284 -5.34 -14.98 -12.93
C GLU A 284 -6.37 -13.89 -13.19
N SER A 285 -6.31 -13.26 -14.38
CA SER A 285 -7.22 -12.16 -14.73
C SER A 285 -8.69 -12.60 -14.81
N ALA A 286 -8.96 -13.89 -15.00
CA ALA A 286 -10.30 -14.48 -14.92
C ALA A 286 -10.86 -14.54 -13.48
N VAL A 287 -9.99 -14.50 -12.45
CA VAL A 287 -10.36 -14.52 -11.03
C VAL A 287 -10.43 -13.09 -10.46
N SER A 288 -9.57 -12.18 -10.92
CA SER A 288 -9.67 -10.75 -10.63
C SER A 288 -8.89 -9.92 -11.64
N LEU A 289 -9.47 -8.80 -12.08
CA LEU A 289 -8.76 -7.79 -12.88
C LEU A 289 -7.75 -6.96 -12.07
N GLU A 290 -7.86 -6.97 -10.73
CA GLU A 290 -6.93 -6.30 -9.82
C GLU A 290 -5.89 -7.32 -9.29
N ASN A 291 -5.17 -7.98 -10.19
CA ASN A 291 -4.28 -9.11 -9.88
C ASN A 291 -2.79 -8.77 -9.75
N VAL A 292 -2.44 -7.48 -9.76
CA VAL A 292 -1.06 -6.98 -9.63
C VAL A 292 -0.63 -6.89 -8.16
N LEU A 293 0.61 -7.29 -7.88
CA LEU A 293 1.23 -7.31 -6.57
C LEU A 293 2.55 -6.54 -6.65
N LEU A 294 2.67 -5.43 -5.91
CA LEU A 294 3.96 -4.78 -5.70
C LEU A 294 4.74 -5.60 -4.69
N THR A 295 5.93 -6.04 -5.10
CA THR A 295 6.85 -6.82 -4.28
C THR A 295 8.17 -6.09 -4.18
N ALA A 296 8.81 -6.09 -3.01
CA ALA A 296 10.15 -5.58 -2.83
C ALA A 296 10.88 -6.32 -1.70
N VAL A 297 12.19 -6.48 -1.85
CA VAL A 297 13.10 -6.98 -0.81
C VAL A 297 14.37 -6.13 -0.84
N PRO A 298 15.12 -5.98 0.28
CA PRO A 298 16.40 -5.29 0.25
C PRO A 298 17.31 -5.84 -0.86
N SER A 299 17.91 -4.94 -1.62
CA SER A 299 18.95 -5.30 -2.57
C SER A 299 20.13 -5.90 -1.81
N PRO A 300 20.77 -6.97 -2.31
CA PRO A 300 22.07 -7.38 -1.78
C PRO A 300 23.01 -6.18 -1.83
N ALA A 301 23.72 -5.92 -0.73
CA ALA A 301 24.81 -4.95 -0.77
C ALA A 301 25.80 -5.40 -1.84
N LEU A 302 26.13 -4.52 -2.77
CA LEU A 302 27.21 -4.75 -3.72
C LEU A 302 28.51 -4.80 -2.94
N ILE A 303 28.92 -6.01 -2.54
CA ILE A 303 30.28 -6.29 -2.10
C ILE A 303 31.17 -5.87 -3.28
N PRO A 304 32.09 -4.90 -3.10
CA PRO A 304 33.05 -4.58 -4.14
C PRO A 304 33.84 -5.85 -4.43
N GLU A 305 33.89 -6.30 -5.69
CA GLU A 305 34.74 -7.45 -6.01
C GLU A 305 36.18 -7.10 -5.64
N PRO A 306 36.92 -8.02 -4.99
CA PRO A 306 38.28 -7.75 -4.56
C PRO A 306 39.15 -7.50 -5.79
N THR A 307 39.71 -6.30 -5.90
CA THR A 307 40.55 -5.90 -7.03
C THR A 307 41.84 -6.74 -7.05
N THR A 308 41.85 -7.78 -7.88
CA THR A 308 43.04 -8.58 -8.25
C THR A 308 44.02 -7.81 -9.12
#